data_AF-A0A4P8Q8P6-F1
#
_entry.id   AF-A0A4P8Q8P6-F1
#
_cell.length_a   1.000
_cell.length_b   1.000
_cell.length_c   1.000
_cell.angle_alpha   90.00
_cell.angle_beta   90.00
_cell.angle_gamma   90.00
#
_symmetry.space_group_name_H-M   'P 1'
#
loop_
_entity.id
_entity.type
_entity.pdbx_description
1 polymer ?
#
loop_
_entity_poly.entity_id
_entity_poly.type
_entity_poly.pdbx_seq_one_letter_code
_entity_poly.pdbx_strand_id
1 'polypeptide(L)' 'MNDDTPAITEEMAELQARVNHLRQEHADLDASIEALGQAAIPDQLMIARLKRKKLALKDEIVKLEDRILPDIIA' A
#
# COMPACT_ATOMS: atom_id res chain seq x y z
N MET A 1 5.29 2.67 38.39
CA MET A 1 3.84 2.78 38.13
C MET A 1 3.59 4.13 37.48
N ASN A 2 3.58 4.11 36.16
CA ASN A 2 2.75 4.94 35.28
C ASN A 2 3.00 4.35 33.88
N ASP A 3 2.44 3.16 33.66
CA ASP A 3 2.38 2.49 32.35
C ASP A 3 1.22 3.08 31.51
N ASP A 4 0.93 4.38 31.68
CA ASP A 4 -0.17 5.08 31.00
C ASP A 4 0.38 5.96 29.87
N THR A 5 1.18 5.37 28.99
CA THR A 5 1.47 5.95 27.67
C THR A 5 0.53 5.25 26.68
N PRO A 6 -0.22 5.97 25.84
CA PRO A 6 -1.53 5.49 25.39
C PRO A 6 -1.37 4.43 24.30
N ALA A 7 -2.03 3.28 24.46
CA ALA A 7 -2.14 2.22 23.45
C ALA A 7 -2.56 2.73 22.05
N ILE A 8 -3.20 3.90 22.01
CA ILE A 8 -3.58 4.62 20.79
C ILE A 8 -2.35 4.95 19.91
N THR A 9 -1.17 5.23 20.50
CA THR A 9 0.04 5.54 19.74
C THR A 9 0.68 4.30 19.12
N GLU A 10 0.61 3.14 19.78
CA GLU A 10 1.11 1.87 19.24
C GLU A 10 0.24 1.38 18.08
N GLU A 11 -1.09 1.41 18.23
CA GLU A 11 -2.01 1.02 17.15
C GLU A 11 -1.85 1.91 15.91
N MET A 12 -1.70 3.23 16.09
CA MET A 12 -1.41 4.15 14.99
C MET A 12 -0.06 3.84 14.33
N ALA A 13 0.99 3.55 15.11
CA ALA A 13 2.31 3.21 14.59
C ALA A 13 2.28 1.90 13.77
N GLU A 14 1.53 0.90 14.23
CA GLU A 14 1.32 -0.36 13.50
C GLU A 14 0.58 -0.14 12.17
N LEU A 15 -0.48 0.68 12.18
CA LEU A 15 -1.21 1.04 10.96
C LEU A 15 -0.29 1.80 9.98
N GLN A 16 0.53 2.72 10.47
CA GLN A 16 1.51 3.45 9.64
C GLN A 16 2.56 2.50 9.04
N ALA A 17 3.07 1.57 9.84
CA ALA A 17 4.02 0.55 9.38
C ALA A 17 3.40 -0.33 8.29
N ARG A 18 2.12 -0.71 8.46
CA ARG A 18 1.36 -1.48 7.47
C ARG A 18 1.17 -0.70 6.17
N VAL A 19 0.78 0.57 6.24
CA VAL A 19 0.66 1.46 5.08
C VAL A 19 1.99 1.57 4.35
N ASN A 20 3.10 1.77 5.06
CA ASN A 20 4.43 1.85 4.46
C ASN A 20 4.82 0.54 3.75
N HIS A 21 4.52 -0.61 4.36
CA HIS A 21 4.76 -1.90 3.73
C HIS A 21 3.95 -2.08 2.44
N LEU A 22 2.65 -1.77 2.46
CA LEU A 22 1.79 -1.85 1.28
C LEU A 22 2.24 -0.87 0.18
N ARG A 23 2.69 0.33 0.54
CA ARG A 23 3.25 1.32 -0.39
C ARG A 23 4.53 0.80 -1.05
N GLN A 24 5.40 0.13 -0.30
CA GLN A 24 6.60 -0.49 -0.86
C GLN A 24 6.22 -1.61 -1.84
N GLU A 25 5.32 -2.51 -1.45
CA GLU A 25 4.86 -3.60 -2.32
C GLU A 25 4.20 -3.04 -3.60
N HIS A 26 3.42 -1.97 -3.48
CA HIS A 26 2.84 -1.27 -4.63
C HIS A 26 3.92 -0.68 -5.56
N ALA A 27 4.98 -0.10 -5.02
CA ALA A 27 6.11 0.41 -5.81
C ALA A 27 6.87 -0.71 -6.52
N ASP A 28 7.10 -1.84 -5.84
CA ASP A 28 7.76 -3.01 -6.41
C ASP A 28 6.94 -3.64 -7.55
N LEU A 29 5.61 -3.69 -7.39
CA LEU A 29 4.70 -4.09 -8.46
C LEU A 29 4.77 -3.16 -9.65
N ASP A 30 4.94 -1.85 -9.43
CA ASP A 30 5.04 -0.88 -10.52
C ASP A 30 6.32 -1.06 -11.32
N ALA A 31 7.45 -1.21 -10.63
CA ALA A 31 8.73 -1.51 -11.25
C ALA A 31 8.68 -2.84 -12.04
N SER A 32 7.98 -3.85 -11.50
CA SER A 32 7.76 -5.13 -12.18
C SER A 32 6.91 -4.98 -13.45
N ILE A 33 5.85 -4.17 -13.40
CA ILE A 33 5.01 -3.87 -14.56
C ILE A 33 5.80 -3.14 -15.65
N GLU A 34 6.63 -2.17 -15.26
CA GLU A 34 7.48 -1.41 -16.18
C GLU A 34 8.50 -2.34 -16.85
N ALA A 35 9.21 -3.16 -16.07
CA ALA A 35 10.17 -4.12 -16.59
C ALA A 35 9.54 -5.11 -17.59
N LEU A 36 8.34 -5.64 -17.28
CA LEU A 36 7.59 -6.50 -18.19
C LEU A 36 7.11 -5.77 -19.45
N GLY A 37 6.83 -4.47 -19.34
CA GLY A 37 6.45 -3.62 -20.47
C GLY A 37 7.59 -3.33 -21.43
N GLN A 38 8.84 -3.30 -20.93
CA GLN A 38 10.05 -3.07 -21.73
C GLN A 38 10.58 -4.34 -22.42
N ALA A 39 10.01 -5.51 -22.12
CA ALA A 39 10.41 -6.76 -22.76
C ALA A 39 10.10 -6.74 -24.28
N ALA A 40 10.92 -7.42 -25.09
CA ALA A 40 10.74 -7.48 -26.55
C ALA A 40 9.38 -8.05 -26.97
N ILE A 41 8.79 -8.92 -26.14
CA ILE A 41 7.41 -9.40 -26.25
C ILE A 41 6.78 -9.25 -24.87
N PRO A 42 6.00 -8.17 -24.63
CA PRO A 42 5.40 -7.94 -23.32
C PRO A 42 4.27 -8.94 -23.05
N ASP A 43 4.33 -9.61 -21.89
CA ASP A 43 3.24 -10.47 -21.42
C ASP A 43 2.09 -9.60 -20.89
N GLN A 44 1.18 -9.24 -21.80
CA GLN A 44 0.03 -8.39 -21.49
C GLN A 44 -0.90 -9.01 -20.44
N LEU A 45 -1.01 -10.35 -20.37
CA LEU A 45 -1.85 -11.02 -19.38
C LEU A 45 -1.23 -10.89 -17.99
N MET A 46 0.09 -11.09 -17.88
CA MET A 46 0.82 -10.90 -16.62
C MET A 46 0.76 -9.44 -16.18
N ILE A 47 1.01 -8.49 -17.08
CA ILE A 47 0.88 -7.05 -16.80
C ILE A 47 -0.53 -6.71 -16.30
N ALA A 48 -1.58 -7.23 -16.94
CA ALA A 48 -2.96 -7.00 -16.52
C ALA A 48 -3.28 -7.60 -15.14
N ARG A 49 -2.65 -8.73 -14.77
CA ARG A 49 -2.78 -9.32 -13.43
C ARG A 49 -2.07 -8.47 -12.38
N LEU A 50 -0.86 -8.01 -12.66
CA LEU A 50 -0.09 -7.14 -11.75
C LEU A 50 -0.78 -5.79 -11.55
N LYS A 51 -1.32 -5.18 -12.62
CA LYS A 51 -2.10 -3.94 -12.52
C LYS A 51 -3.34 -4.09 -11.63
N ARG A 52 -4.03 -5.24 -11.70
CA ARG A 52 -5.16 -5.54 -10.80
C ARG A 52 -4.72 -5.66 -9.35
N LYS A 53 -3.59 -6.34 -9.08
CA LYS A 53 -3.00 -6.42 -7.73
C LYS A 53 -2.60 -5.03 -7.21
N LYS A 54 -1.94 -4.24 -8.06
CA LYS A 54 -1.54 -2.86 -7.75
C LYS A 54 -2.74 -2.00 -7.36
N LEU A 55 -3.85 -2.11 -8.10
CA LEU A 55 -5.09 -1.40 -7.77
C LEU A 55 -5.65 -1.84 -6.41
N ALA A 56 -5.69 -3.13 -6.13
CA ALA A 56 -6.17 -3.64 -4.84
C ALA A 56 -5.31 -3.15 -3.66
N LEU A 57 -3.98 -3.13 -3.80
CA LEU A 57 -3.09 -2.57 -2.77
C LEU A 57 -3.33 -1.08 -2.58
N LYS A 58 -3.52 -0.31 -3.66
CA LYS A 58 -3.88 1.11 -3.56
C LYS A 58 -5.18 1.32 -2.79
N ASP A 59 -6.21 0.53 -3.09
CA ASP A 59 -7.50 0.62 -2.38
C ASP A 59 -7.38 0.25 -0.90
N GLU A 60 -6.51 -0.71 -0.55
CA GLU A 60 -6.21 -1.07 0.84
C GLU A 60 -5.43 0.04 1.57
N ILE A 61 -4.43 0.65 0.91
CA ILE A 61 -3.68 1.79 1.42
C ILE A 61 -4.63 2.94 1.74
N VAL A 62 -5.51 3.32 0.80
CA VAL A 62 -6.47 4.41 1.01
C VAL A 62 -7.37 4.12 2.22
N LYS A 63 -7.89 2.90 2.34
CA LYS A 63 -8.73 2.52 3.49
C LYS A 63 -8.00 2.58 4.84
N LEU A 64 -6.70 2.25 4.86
CA LEU A 64 -5.88 2.35 6.06
C LEU A 64 -5.51 3.80 6.37
N GLU A 65 -5.21 4.60 5.34
CA GLU A 65 -4.94 6.02 5.46
C GLU A 65 -6.18 6.78 5.97
N ASP A 66 -7.38 6.46 5.49
CA ASP A 66 -8.64 7.03 5.97
C ASP A 66 -8.87 6.73 7.46
N ARG A 67 -8.38 5.59 7.98
CA ARG A 67 -8.44 5.27 9.41
C ARG A 67 -7.43 6.07 10.24
N ILE A 68 -6.26 6.37 9.68
CA ILE A 68 -5.20 7.13 10.35
C ILE A 68 -5.50 8.64 10.29
N LEU A 69 -6.10 9.10 9.19
CA LEU A 69 -6.24 10.50 8.81
C LEU A 69 -7.68 10.80 8.36
N PRO A 70 -8.70 10.59 9.22
CA PRO A 70 -10.11 10.73 8.85
C PRO A 70 -10.55 12.15 8.44
N ASP A 71 -9.67 13.15 8.50
CA ASP A 71 -10.01 14.58 8.53
C ASP A 71 -9.66 15.37 7.25
N ILE A 72 -9.27 14.71 6.15
CA ILE A 72 -8.81 15.42 4.92
C ILE A 72 -9.72 15.18 3.69
N ILE A 73 -10.70 14.27 3.76
CA ILE A 73 -11.62 13.94 2.65
C ILE A 73 -13.10 14.08 3.07
N ALA A 74 -13.46 15.20 3.69
CA ALA A 74 -14.85 15.62 3.95
C ALA A 74 -15.23 16.88 3.16
#